data_AF-A0A7C8ZXM7-F1
#
_entry.id   AF-A0A7C8ZXM7-F1
#
_cell.length_a   1.000
_cell.length_b   1.000
_cell.length_c   1.000
_cell.angle_alpha   90.00
_cell.angle_beta   90.00
_cell.angle_gamma   90.00
#
_symmetry.space_group_name_H-M   'P 1'
#
loop_
_entity.id
_entity.type
_entity.pdbx_description
1 polymer ?
#
loop_
_entity_poly.entity_id
_entity_poly.type
_entity_poly.pdbx_seq_one_letter_code
_entity_poly.pdbx_strand_id
1 'polypeptide(L)'
;MAAVQQITEGVNNMSIVDSAKKNRIQVSNTKKPLFFYVNLAKRYMQQYNEVELSALGMAIATVVTVAEILKNNGLAVEKKIVTSTVDIKDDSRGRPVQKAKIEILLGKTENFDKLMAAAAEEGDVGESEEQS
;
A
#
# COMPACT_ATOMS: atom_id res chain seq x y z
N MET A 1 -26.42 -23.61 2.96
CA MET A 1 -25.01 -23.27 2.68
C MET A 1 -24.99 -22.15 1.65
N ALA A 2 -25.17 -20.89 2.07
CA ALA A 2 -25.07 -19.69 1.20
C ALA A 2 -25.09 -18.43 2.07
N ALA A 3 -23.92 -17.96 2.51
CA ALA A 3 -23.77 -16.63 3.15
C ALA A 3 -22.29 -16.20 3.20
N VAL A 4 -21.55 -16.25 2.09
CA VAL A 4 -20.14 -15.81 2.04
C VAL A 4 -19.84 -14.92 0.83
N GLN A 5 -20.77 -14.06 0.42
CA GLN A 5 -20.56 -13.17 -0.74
C GLN A 5 -20.99 -11.70 -0.57
N GLN A 6 -21.28 -11.21 0.63
CA GLN A 6 -21.71 -9.81 0.84
C GLN A 6 -20.89 -9.02 1.87
N ILE A 7 -19.55 -9.01 1.77
CA ILE A 7 -18.72 -8.09 2.60
C ILE A 7 -17.73 -7.25 1.75
N THR A 8 -17.68 -7.39 0.41
CA THR A 8 -16.65 -6.72 -0.40
C THR A 8 -17.05 -5.36 -1.01
N GLU A 9 -18.25 -4.84 -0.77
CA GLU A 9 -18.74 -3.65 -1.50
C GLU A 9 -18.55 -2.31 -0.75
N GLY A 10 -18.13 -2.33 0.51
CA GLY A 10 -18.06 -1.14 1.37
C GLY A 10 -16.86 -0.20 1.15
N VAL A 11 -16.05 -0.37 0.10
CA VAL A 11 -14.86 0.48 -0.14
C VAL A 11 -15.05 1.47 -1.29
N ASN A 12 -16.14 1.39 -2.05
CA ASN A 12 -16.26 2.11 -3.33
C ASN A 12 -16.71 3.57 -3.25
N ASN A 13 -17.06 4.12 -2.08
CA ASN A 13 -17.58 5.49 -1.99
C ASN A 13 -16.76 6.39 -1.05
N MET A 14 -15.46 6.54 -1.32
CA MET A 14 -14.69 7.64 -0.74
C MET A 14 -14.35 8.69 -1.81
N SER A 15 -15.27 9.65 -1.91
CA SER A 15 -15.11 11.02 -2.43
C SER A 15 -14.18 11.24 -3.64
N ILE A 16 -14.80 11.53 -4.78
CA ILE A 16 -14.25 12.00 -6.07
C ILE A 16 -13.44 13.33 -5.96
N VAL A 17 -13.16 13.85 -4.76
CA VAL A 17 -12.51 15.16 -4.55
C VAL A 17 -10.98 15.10 -4.37
N ASP A 18 -10.39 13.92 -4.15
CA ASP A 18 -8.94 13.73 -4.30
C ASP A 18 -8.66 13.31 -5.74
N SER A 19 -8.31 14.27 -6.61
CA SER A 19 -7.85 13.97 -7.97
C SER A 19 -6.87 12.80 -7.91
N ALA A 20 -7.21 11.70 -8.60
CA ALA A 20 -6.51 10.43 -8.53
C ALA A 20 -5.02 10.60 -8.79
N LYS A 21 -4.23 10.81 -7.74
CA LYS A 21 -2.78 10.78 -7.82
C LYS A 21 -2.41 9.41 -8.36
N LYS A 22 -1.82 9.39 -9.55
CA LYS A 22 -1.48 8.16 -10.27
C LYS A 22 -0.49 7.27 -9.52
N ASN A 23 0.14 7.81 -8.47
CA ASN A 23 1.13 7.16 -7.62
C ASN A 23 0.63 6.84 -6.19
N ARG A 24 -0.68 6.74 -5.97
CA ARG A 24 -1.25 6.35 -4.67
C ARG A 24 -1.62 4.88 -4.61
N ILE A 25 -1.19 4.18 -3.56
CA ILE A 25 -1.55 2.81 -3.24
C ILE A 25 -2.39 2.82 -1.96
N GLN A 26 -3.61 2.31 -2.08
CA GLN A 26 -4.48 2.04 -0.93
C GLN A 26 -4.37 0.57 -0.56
N VAL A 27 -3.86 0.32 0.64
CA VAL A 27 -3.73 -1.02 1.20
C VAL A 27 -4.99 -1.32 2.01
N SER A 28 -5.74 -2.31 1.54
CA SER A 28 -6.90 -2.87 2.23
C SER A 28 -6.60 -4.25 2.79
N ASN A 29 -7.48 -4.74 3.66
CA ASN A 29 -7.27 -6.03 4.32
C ASN A 29 -7.53 -7.25 3.38
N THR A 30 -6.75 -8.31 3.64
CA THR A 30 -6.93 -9.76 3.40
C THR A 30 -6.91 -10.41 2.01
N LYS A 31 -6.53 -9.77 0.89
CA LYS A 31 -6.46 -10.52 -0.40
C LYS A 31 -5.15 -10.47 -1.16
N LYS A 32 -4.28 -9.53 -0.85
CA LYS A 32 -3.01 -9.37 -1.57
C LYS A 32 -1.85 -9.75 -0.65
N PRO A 33 -0.90 -10.57 -1.12
CA PRO A 33 0.30 -10.89 -0.34
C PRO A 33 1.11 -9.61 -0.09
N LEU A 34 1.93 -9.59 0.95
CA LEU A 34 2.73 -8.41 1.32
C LEU A 34 3.56 -7.87 0.15
N PHE A 35 4.25 -8.77 -0.56
CA PHE A 35 5.13 -8.42 -1.68
C PHE A 35 4.40 -7.86 -2.91
N PHE A 36 3.08 -8.08 -3.04
CA PHE A 36 2.31 -7.39 -4.06
C PHE A 36 2.41 -5.87 -3.90
N TYR A 37 2.29 -5.36 -2.67
CA TYR A 37 2.38 -3.93 -2.39
C TYR A 37 3.81 -3.42 -2.46
N VAL A 38 4.80 -4.22 -2.07
CA VAL A 38 6.23 -3.88 -2.23
C VAL A 38 6.56 -3.69 -3.72
N ASN A 39 6.19 -4.66 -4.57
CA ASN A 39 6.50 -4.62 -5.99
C ASN A 39 5.70 -3.56 -6.74
N LEU A 40 4.44 -3.31 -6.35
CA LEU A 40 3.66 -2.19 -6.87
C LEU A 40 4.28 -0.83 -6.51
N ALA A 41 4.76 -0.67 -5.27
CA ALA A 41 5.44 0.54 -4.84
C ALA A 41 6.75 0.79 -5.60
N LYS A 42 7.57 -0.25 -5.83
CA LYS A 42 8.76 -0.18 -6.70
C LYS A 42 8.38 0.33 -8.09
N ARG A 43 7.34 -0.26 -8.72
CA ARG A 43 6.87 0.16 -10.06
C ARG A 43 6.37 1.61 -10.08
N TYR A 44 5.65 2.05 -9.05
CA TYR A 44 5.17 3.43 -8.96
C TYR A 44 6.31 4.41 -8.77
N MET A 45 7.29 4.08 -7.92
CA MET A 45 8.49 4.90 -7.79
C MET A 45 9.26 4.95 -9.11
N GLN A 46 9.43 3.85 -9.84
CA GLN A 46 10.05 3.86 -11.18
C GLN A 46 9.38 4.87 -12.13
N GLN A 47 8.04 4.93 -12.14
CA GLN A 47 7.27 5.78 -13.05
C GLN A 47 7.13 7.23 -12.59
N TYR A 48 7.02 7.47 -11.28
CA TYR A 48 6.61 8.77 -10.73
C TYR A 48 7.61 9.36 -9.73
N ASN A 49 8.76 8.72 -9.51
CA ASN A 49 9.79 9.03 -8.51
C ASN A 49 9.36 8.95 -7.03
N GLU A 50 8.06 8.92 -6.78
CA GLU A 50 7.47 8.87 -5.45
C GLU A 50 6.23 7.97 -5.44
N VAL A 51 5.90 7.43 -4.27
CA VAL A 51 4.67 6.65 -4.05
C VAL A 51 4.04 7.06 -2.72
N GLU A 52 2.71 7.19 -2.72
CA GLU A 52 1.91 7.46 -1.53
C GLU A 52 1.23 6.16 -1.08
N LEU A 53 1.61 5.62 0.07
CA LEU A 53 1.01 4.44 0.68
C LEU A 53 -0.03 4.88 1.72
N SER A 54 -1.22 4.31 1.67
CA SER A 54 -2.28 4.63 2.64
C SER A 54 -3.03 3.39 3.10
N ALA A 55 -3.46 3.39 4.36
CA ALA A 55 -4.23 2.29 4.95
C ALA A 55 -5.13 2.77 6.08
N LEU A 56 -6.13 1.93 6.40
CA LEU A 56 -7.08 2.12 7.50
C LEU A 56 -7.04 0.95 8.47
N GLY A 57 -7.09 1.24 9.77
CA GLY A 57 -7.21 0.24 10.83
C GLY A 57 -6.14 -0.86 10.75
N MET A 58 -6.57 -2.13 10.69
CA MET A 58 -5.65 -3.28 10.70
C MET A 58 -4.64 -3.30 9.53
N ALA A 59 -4.98 -2.68 8.39
CA ALA A 59 -4.09 -2.63 7.24
C ALA A 59 -2.90 -1.67 7.42
N ILE A 60 -2.89 -0.86 8.49
CA ILE A 60 -1.78 0.04 8.81
C ILE A 60 -0.48 -0.74 8.98
N ALA A 61 -0.52 -1.90 9.63
CA ALA A 61 0.66 -2.75 9.82
C ALA A 61 1.32 -3.11 8.48
N THR A 62 0.53 -3.49 7.47
CA THR A 62 1.04 -3.81 6.14
C THR A 62 1.73 -2.61 5.48
N VAL A 63 1.18 -1.39 5.59
CA VAL A 63 1.83 -0.18 5.04
C VAL A 63 3.15 0.12 5.73
N VAL A 64 3.21 -0.04 7.05
CA VAL A 64 4.45 0.14 7.83
C VAL A 64 5.50 -0.87 7.37
N THR A 65 5.15 -2.15 7.29
CA THR A 65 6.07 -3.21 6.83
C THR A 65 6.56 -2.98 5.40
N VAL A 66 5.69 -2.55 4.47
CA VAL A 66 6.09 -2.23 3.10
C VAL A 66 7.09 -1.08 3.07
N ALA A 67 6.83 -0.02 3.84
CA ALA A 67 7.74 1.12 3.94
C ALA A 67 9.09 0.69 4.53
N GLU A 68 9.09 -0.10 5.61
CA GLU A 68 10.31 -0.63 6.23
C GLU A 68 11.14 -1.48 5.26
N ILE A 69 10.51 -2.41 4.53
CA ILE A 69 11.21 -3.23 3.51
C ILE A 69 11.90 -2.34 2.48
N LEU A 70 11.19 -1.35 1.94
CA LEU A 70 11.73 -0.47 0.90
C LEU A 70 12.89 0.40 1.42
N LYS A 71 12.80 0.89 2.65
CA LYS A 71 13.88 1.68 3.27
C LYS A 71 15.10 0.84 3.63
N ASN A 72 14.89 -0.32 4.24
CA ASN A 72 15.97 -1.21 4.65
C ASN A 72 16.75 -1.77 3.45
N ASN A 73 16.06 -2.01 2.33
CA ASN A 73 16.70 -2.41 1.07
C ASN A 73 17.36 -1.23 0.32
N GLY A 74 17.38 -0.03 0.92
CA GLY A 74 17.99 1.15 0.32
C GLY A 74 17.27 1.69 -0.92
N LEU A 75 16.02 1.27 -1.18
CA LEU A 75 15.24 1.67 -2.35
C LEU A 75 14.49 2.99 -2.14
N ALA A 76 14.04 3.26 -0.92
CA ALA A 76 13.21 4.42 -0.61
C ALA A 76 13.72 5.24 0.58
N VAL A 77 13.36 6.52 0.57
CA VAL A 77 13.46 7.45 1.70
C VAL A 77 12.06 7.99 2.01
N GLU A 78 11.70 8.08 3.29
CA GLU A 78 10.47 8.73 3.70
C GLU A 78 10.52 10.24 3.49
N LYS A 79 9.48 10.77 2.86
CA LYS A 79 9.29 12.22 2.69
C LYS A 79 8.26 12.76 3.66
N LYS A 80 7.23 11.96 3.97
CA LYS A 80 6.14 12.35 4.87
C LYS A 80 5.52 11.11 5.49
N ILE A 81 5.21 11.18 6.78
CA ILE A 81 4.40 10.19 7.50
C ILE A 81 3.32 10.97 8.25
N VAL A 82 2.06 10.65 7.98
CA VAL A 82 0.91 11.25 8.66
C VAL A 82 -0.02 10.17 9.13
N THR A 83 -0.49 10.31 10.36
CA THR A 83 -1.60 9.54 10.91
C THR A 83 -2.75 10.47 11.24
N SER A 84 -3.96 10.00 11.04
CA SER A 84 -5.18 10.73 11.35
C SER A 84 -6.29 9.77 11.75
N THR A 85 -7.40 10.31 12.23
CA THR A 85 -8.64 9.55 12.44
C THR A 85 -9.65 10.06 11.43
N VAL A 86 -10.30 9.15 10.71
CA VAL A 86 -11.33 9.46 9.71
C VAL A 86 -12.64 8.78 10.05
N ASP A 87 -13.75 9.49 9.82
CA ASP A 87 -15.10 8.91 9.93
C ASP A 87 -15.40 8.07 8.69
N ILE A 88 -15.66 6.78 8.90
CA ILE A 88 -16.07 5.85 7.85
C ILE A 88 -17.57 5.60 8.00
N LYS A 89 -18.31 5.81 6.92
CA LYS A 89 -19.72 5.43 6.88
C LYS A 89 -19.82 3.92 6.82
N ASP A 90 -20.43 3.33 7.84
CA ASP A 90 -20.75 1.90 7.90
C ASP A 90 -22.27 1.76 7.86
N ASP A 91 -22.80 1.46 6.65
CA ASP A 91 -24.24 1.31 6.43
C ASP A 91 -24.83 0.14 7.24
N SER A 92 -24.01 -0.80 7.73
CA SER A 92 -24.47 -1.91 8.57
C SER A 92 -24.65 -1.53 10.04
N ARG A 93 -24.00 -0.46 10.50
CA ARG A 93 -23.99 -0.07 11.93
C ARG A 93 -24.84 1.15 12.25
N GLY A 94 -25.43 1.81 11.25
CA GLY A 94 -26.33 2.96 11.43
C GLY A 94 -25.67 4.24 12.00
N ARG A 95 -24.36 4.21 12.30
CA ARG A 95 -23.57 5.35 12.78
C ARG A 95 -22.17 5.33 12.15
N PRO A 96 -21.55 6.50 11.88
CA PRO A 96 -20.16 6.58 11.44
C PRO A 96 -19.23 5.91 12.46
N VAL A 97 -18.20 5.22 11.96
CA VAL A 97 -17.15 4.60 12.77
C VAL A 97 -15.84 5.30 12.50
N GLN A 98 -15.18 5.78 13.55
CA GLN A 98 -13.85 6.34 13.44
C GLN A 98 -12.81 5.24 13.23
N LYS A 99 -11.98 5.39 12.19
CA LYS A 99 -10.83 4.52 11.94
C LYS A 99 -9.56 5.34 11.87
N ALA A 100 -8.49 4.81 12.45
CA ALA A 100 -7.15 5.33 12.20
C ALA A 100 -6.81 5.18 10.72
N LYS A 101 -6.18 6.21 10.16
CA LYS A 101 -5.64 6.28 8.81
C LYS A 101 -4.15 6.60 8.89
N ILE A 102 -3.36 5.96 8.04
CA ILE A 102 -1.95 6.30 7.82
C ILE A 102 -1.75 6.68 6.35
N GLU A 103 -0.86 7.64 6.11
CA GLU A 103 -0.40 8.09 4.80
C GLU A 103 1.12 8.29 4.85
N ILE A 104 1.85 7.53 4.02
CA ILE A 104 3.31 7.58 3.92
C ILE A 104 3.68 7.96 2.48
N LEU A 105 4.40 9.07 2.31
CA LEU A 105 5.02 9.42 1.04
C LEU A 105 6.47 8.94 1.06
N LEU A 106 6.80 8.08 0.10
CA LEU A 106 8.16 7.59 -0.13
C LEU A 106 8.69 8.17 -1.43
N GLY A 107 9.97 8.54 -1.46
CA GLY A 107 10.71 8.89 -2.67
C GLY A 107 11.82 7.90 -2.96
N LYS A 108 12.23 7.79 -4.23
CA LYS A 108 13.44 7.05 -4.62
C LYS A 108 14.66 7.55 -3.85
N THR A 109 15.55 6.63 -3.51
CA THR A 109 16.94 6.96 -3.17
C THR A 109 17.77 7.14 -4.44
N GLU A 110 18.99 7.65 -4.30
CA GLU A 110 19.97 7.75 -5.40
C GLU A 110 20.41 6.37 -5.91
N ASN A 111 20.29 5.33 -5.08
CA ASN A 111 20.68 3.96 -5.42
C ASN A 111 19.54 3.15 -6.07
N PHE A 112 18.34 3.72 -6.14
CA PHE A 112 17.14 2.99 -6.54
C PHE A 112 17.28 2.32 -7.91
N ASP A 113 17.64 3.08 -8.95
CA ASP A 113 17.68 2.54 -10.32
C ASP A 113 18.79 1.48 -10.47
N LYS A 114 19.91 1.63 -9.76
CA LYS A 114 21.01 0.64 -9.73
C LYS A 114 20.57 -0.67 -9.08
N LEU A 115 19.91 -0.59 -7.92
CA LEU A 115 19.43 -1.76 -7.19
C LEU A 115 18.29 -2.48 -7.93
N MET A 116 17.43 -1.73 -8.63
CA MET A 116 16.39 -2.31 -9.48
C MET A 116 16.96 -3.02 -10.71
N ALA A 117 18.03 -2.48 -11.32
CA ALA A 117 18.72 -3.13 -12.43
C ALA A 117 19.46 -4.39 -11.99
N ALA A 118 20.22 -4.33 -10.88
CA ALA A 118 20.91 -5.49 -10.33
C ALA A 118 19.93 -6.63 -9.98
N ALA A 119 18.79 -6.31 -9.35
CA ALA A 119 17.76 -7.30 -9.06
C ALA A 119 17.11 -7.91 -10.32
N ALA A 120 17.09 -7.20 -11.44
CA ALA A 120 16.60 -7.74 -12.72
C ALA A 120 17.60 -8.68 -13.39
N GLU A 121 18.90 -8.48 -13.19
CA GLU A 121 19.95 -9.37 -13.69
C GLU A 121 20.15 -10.61 -12.81
N GLU A 122 19.88 -10.49 -11.51
CA GLU A 122 19.98 -11.60 -10.54
C GLU A 122 18.66 -12.42 -10.40
N GLY A 123 17.57 -12.01 -11.06
CA GLY A 123 16.20 -12.27 -10.60
C GLY A 123 15.25 -13.14 -11.45
N ASP A 124 15.74 -14.05 -12.29
CA ASP A 124 14.92 -15.18 -12.79
C ASP A 124 14.80 -16.33 -11.75
N VAL A 125 15.39 -16.19 -10.54
CA VAL A 125 15.58 -17.35 -9.63
C VAL A 125 15.12 -17.09 -8.17
N GLY A 126 14.24 -16.12 -7.88
CA GLY A 126 13.94 -15.79 -6.46
C GLY A 126 12.56 -15.27 -6.07
N GLU A 127 11.57 -15.20 -6.97
CA GLU A 127 10.22 -14.67 -6.61
C GLU A 127 9.10 -15.74 -6.61
N SER A 128 9.44 -17.03 -6.54
CA SER A 128 8.47 -18.13 -6.43
C SER A 128 8.78 -19.05 -5.25
N GLU A 129 8.38 -18.67 -4.05
CA GLU A 129 8.14 -19.49 -2.84
C GLU A 129 7.84 -18.45 -1.73
N GLU A 130 6.68 -18.36 -1.09
CA GLU A 130 5.86 -19.41 -0.49
C GLU A 130 4.37 -19.17 -0.79
N GLN A 131 3.78 -20.06 -1.59
CA GLN A 131 2.38 -20.44 -1.44
C GLN A 131 2.35 -21.63 -0.48
N SER A 132 1.86 -21.42 0.73
CA SER A 132 1.11 -22.41 1.53
C SER A 132 0.26 -21.70 2.56
#